data_AF-M1BYR7-F1
#
_entry.id   AF-M1BYR7-F1
#
_cell.length_a   1.000
_cell.length_b   1.000
_cell.length_c   1.000
_cell.angle_alpha   90.00
_cell.angle_beta   90.00
_cell.angle_gamma   90.00
#
_symmetry.space_group_name_H-M   'P 1'
#
loop_
_entity.id
_entity.type
_entity.pdbx_description
1 polymer ?
#
loop_
_entity_poly.entity_id
_entity_poly.type
_entity_poly.pdbx_seq_one_letter_code
_entity_poly.pdbx_strand_id
1 'polypeptide(L)'
;MTWSELIIGLKNCQELIFFMPSSSLLQEFLDCVVGRLELHYISSPCASSTDNSSMQFSGDISTESRGIYTCQTTWWFADLGFLKLNMFKMIINTMISKKLDHHVVSSFLFYYKRMNCPNASSVKKCRIIETVIKFLYSLDSNFISIRGLFHILQASFTLKMSKCSIGKLEYLIGSQLDRAKLDDLLVPSPAGEKIAYNINLILRLLDTFLSTSREKLLMYQVKKVVELIDLYIIEVAPDPRLKPSKFLALAMAMPDIARESYDNIYIAIDMYLKVHINVLCEEEKIKICCVLNYEKLSEETLKEIAQNENFPACALVTVQNRLRYSVTRTSNFS
;
A
#
# COMPACT_ATOMS: atom_id res chain seq x y z
N MET A 1 -13.23 -37.80 -8.89
CA MET A 1 -13.35 -37.45 -7.47
C MET A 1 -14.28 -36.27 -7.30
N THR A 2 -15.17 -36.34 -6.32
CA THR A 2 -16.01 -35.21 -5.89
C THR A 2 -15.16 -34.19 -5.12
N TRP A 3 -15.64 -32.95 -4.97
CA TRP A 3 -14.92 -31.93 -4.19
C TRP A 3 -14.73 -32.36 -2.72
N SER A 4 -15.76 -32.96 -2.11
CA SER A 4 -15.68 -33.48 -0.75
C SER A 4 -14.63 -34.58 -0.60
N GLU A 5 -14.51 -35.51 -1.56
CA GLU A 5 -13.44 -36.51 -1.59
C GLU A 5 -12.05 -35.88 -1.66
N LEU A 6 -11.87 -34.82 -2.47
CA LEU A 6 -10.61 -34.09 -2.56
C LEU A 6 -10.25 -33.41 -1.24
N ILE A 7 -11.22 -32.81 -0.54
CA ILE A 7 -11.01 -32.21 0.78
C ILE A 7 -10.62 -33.27 1.83
N ILE A 8 -11.28 -34.43 1.83
CA ILE A 8 -10.93 -35.54 2.72
C ILE A 8 -9.53 -36.07 2.40
N GLY A 9 -9.22 -36.25 1.12
CA GLY A 9 -7.89 -36.65 0.65
C GLY A 9 -6.81 -35.67 1.11
N LEU A 10 -7.04 -34.37 0.98
CA LEU A 10 -6.13 -33.34 1.48
C LEU A 10 -5.89 -33.46 2.98
N LYS A 11 -6.94 -33.64 3.79
CA LYS A 11 -6.82 -33.85 5.25
C LYS A 11 -5.91 -35.04 5.57
N ASN A 12 -6.14 -36.17 4.90
CA ASN A 12 -5.34 -37.38 5.08
C ASN A 12 -3.88 -37.17 4.64
N CYS A 13 -3.64 -36.52 3.51
CA CYS A 13 -2.30 -36.19 3.03
C CYS A 13 -1.52 -35.32 4.04
N GLN A 14 -2.18 -34.42 4.78
CA GLN A 14 -1.48 -33.57 5.75
C GLN A 14 -0.91 -34.35 6.94
N GLU A 15 -1.50 -35.48 7.30
CA GLU A 15 -0.99 -36.36 8.35
C GLU A 15 0.16 -37.25 7.84
N LEU A 16 0.12 -37.59 6.54
CA LEU A 16 1.09 -38.48 5.90
C LEU A 16 2.28 -37.76 5.24
N ILE A 17 2.25 -36.42 5.13
CA ILE A 17 3.26 -35.62 4.43
C ILE A 17 4.68 -35.81 4.97
N PHE A 18 4.82 -36.20 6.23
CA PHE A 18 6.12 -36.52 6.84
C PHE A 18 6.80 -37.71 6.16
N PHE A 19 6.03 -38.66 5.64
CA PHE A 19 6.53 -39.90 5.05
C PHE A 19 6.82 -39.80 3.54
N MET A 20 6.25 -38.81 2.85
CA MET A 20 6.37 -38.69 1.38
C MET A 20 6.48 -37.24 0.88
N PRO A 21 7.58 -36.53 1.17
CA PRO A 21 7.73 -35.13 0.79
C PRO A 21 7.87 -34.88 -0.74
N SER A 22 8.19 -35.91 -1.53
CA SER A 22 8.47 -35.81 -2.97
C SER A 22 7.82 -36.94 -3.79
N SER A 23 6.57 -37.28 -3.47
CA SER A 23 5.82 -38.29 -4.23
C SER A 23 5.20 -37.69 -5.49
N SER A 24 5.40 -38.33 -6.64
CA SER A 24 4.70 -37.98 -7.89
C SER A 24 3.18 -38.06 -7.72
N LEU A 25 2.69 -39.04 -6.95
CA LEU A 25 1.27 -39.20 -6.64
C LEU A 25 0.71 -38.01 -5.85
N LEU A 26 1.50 -37.44 -4.94
CA LEU A 26 1.08 -36.25 -4.20
C LEU A 26 0.97 -35.05 -5.15
N GLN A 27 1.91 -34.90 -6.10
CA GLN A 27 1.84 -33.84 -7.09
C GLN A 27 0.63 -34.02 -8.03
N GLU A 28 0.38 -35.24 -8.52
CA GLU A 28 -0.80 -35.55 -9.34
C GLU A 28 -2.11 -35.25 -8.59
N PHE A 29 -2.16 -35.57 -7.30
CA PHE A 29 -3.31 -35.24 -6.46
C PHE A 29 -3.49 -33.73 -6.30
N LEU A 30 -2.42 -32.98 -6.04
CA LEU A 30 -2.47 -31.52 -5.95
C LEU A 30 -2.87 -30.88 -7.28
N ASP A 31 -2.39 -31.41 -8.40
CA ASP A 31 -2.78 -31.00 -9.74
C ASP A 31 -4.29 -31.22 -9.97
N CYS A 32 -4.84 -32.33 -9.49
CA CYS A 32 -6.28 -32.60 -9.55
C CYS A 32 -7.09 -31.61 -8.69
N VAL A 33 -6.62 -31.30 -7.48
CA VAL A 33 -7.24 -30.28 -6.61
C VAL A 33 -7.24 -28.93 -7.30
N VAL A 34 -6.09 -28.47 -7.79
CA VAL A 34 -5.95 -27.16 -8.42
C VAL A 34 -6.73 -27.07 -9.73
N GLY A 35 -6.72 -28.11 -10.55
CA GLY A 35 -7.52 -28.16 -11.78
C GLY A 35 -9.03 -28.06 -11.50
N ARG A 36 -9.51 -28.49 -10.33
CA ARG A 36 -10.90 -28.27 -9.92
C ARG A 36 -11.21 -26.83 -9.54
N LEU A 37 -10.22 -26.06 -9.08
CA LEU A 37 -10.41 -24.64 -8.73
C LEU A 37 -10.62 -23.76 -9.96
N GLU A 38 -10.05 -24.15 -11.11
CA GLU A 38 -10.19 -23.45 -12.39
C GLU A 38 -11.56 -23.63 -13.05
N LEU A 39 -12.27 -24.72 -12.73
CA LEU A 39 -13.57 -25.01 -13.29
C LEU A 39 -14.64 -24.10 -12.66
N HIS A 40 -14.70 -22.86 -13.13
CA HIS A 40 -15.62 -21.79 -12.72
C HIS A 40 -17.12 -22.09 -12.89
N TYR A 41 -17.51 -23.32 -13.22
CA TYR A 41 -18.88 -23.60 -13.67
C TYR A 41 -19.55 -24.86 -13.09
N ILE A 42 -18.87 -25.68 -12.29
CA ILE A 42 -19.49 -26.94 -11.83
C ILE A 42 -19.46 -27.02 -10.31
N SER A 43 -20.61 -26.66 -9.74
CA SER A 43 -21.09 -26.98 -8.40
C SER A 43 -20.58 -26.09 -7.26
N SER A 44 -21.25 -24.96 -7.05
CA SER A 44 -21.60 -24.59 -5.68
C SER A 44 -22.48 -25.71 -5.11
N PRO A 45 -22.15 -26.33 -3.96
CA PRO A 45 -23.01 -27.31 -3.31
C PRO A 45 -24.10 -26.64 -2.45
N CYS A 46 -24.48 -25.38 -2.73
CA CYS A 46 -25.58 -24.74 -2.01
C CYS A 46 -26.94 -25.19 -2.58
N ALA A 47 -27.35 -26.41 -2.23
CA ALA A 47 -28.76 -26.73 -2.08
C ALA A 47 -29.09 -26.66 -0.57
N SER A 48 -29.82 -25.61 -0.20
CA SER A 48 -30.63 -25.47 1.02
C SER A 48 -29.98 -25.76 2.39
N SER A 49 -29.56 -24.71 3.08
CA SER A 49 -30.02 -24.49 4.46
C SER A 49 -29.97 -23.01 4.79
N THR A 50 -31.15 -22.49 5.09
CA THR A 50 -31.36 -21.18 5.71
C THR A 50 -30.68 -21.21 7.08
N ASP A 51 -29.55 -20.52 7.22
CA ASP A 51 -29.16 -19.90 8.49
C ASP A 51 -28.18 -18.76 8.22
N ASN A 52 -28.75 -17.57 8.34
CA ASN A 52 -28.10 -16.28 8.17
C ASN A 52 -27.08 -16.06 9.30
N SER A 53 -25.79 -16.17 9.00
CA SER A 53 -24.74 -15.47 9.76
C SER A 53 -23.55 -15.11 8.87
N SER A 54 -23.83 -14.57 7.68
CA SER A 54 -22.81 -13.86 6.92
C SER A 54 -22.50 -12.55 7.65
N MET A 55 -21.40 -12.56 8.39
CA MET A 55 -20.78 -11.35 8.94
C MET A 55 -20.61 -10.35 7.80
N GLN A 56 -21.39 -9.28 7.85
CA GLN A 56 -21.41 -8.19 6.90
C GLN A 56 -19.99 -7.69 6.65
N PHE A 57 -19.62 -7.64 5.37
CA PHE A 57 -18.44 -6.96 4.89
C PHE A 57 -18.68 -5.45 4.98
N SER A 58 -18.30 -4.82 6.10
CA SER A 58 -18.20 -3.36 6.13
C SER A 58 -16.93 -2.93 5.38
N GLY A 59 -17.15 -2.55 4.13
CA GLY A 59 -16.24 -1.80 3.29
C GLY A 59 -17.08 -1.29 2.13
N ASP A 60 -17.52 -0.03 2.22
CA ASP A 60 -18.41 0.61 1.27
C ASP A 60 -17.96 0.38 -0.18
N ILE A 61 -18.74 -0.41 -0.92
CA ILE A 61 -18.66 -0.52 -2.38
C ILE A 61 -20.08 -0.34 -2.89
N SER A 62 -20.31 0.79 -3.54
CA SER A 62 -21.51 1.05 -4.32
C SER A 62 -21.65 0.05 -5.48
N THR A 63 -22.68 -0.79 -5.36
CA THR A 63 -23.67 -1.15 -6.39
C THR A 63 -23.29 -2.12 -7.53
N GLU A 64 -23.64 -3.39 -7.26
CA GLU A 64 -24.45 -4.31 -8.09
C GLU A 64 -23.87 -5.17 -9.22
N SER A 65 -22.63 -5.01 -9.68
CA SER A 65 -22.05 -5.96 -10.67
C SER A 65 -20.88 -6.82 -10.15
N ARG A 66 -20.21 -6.43 -9.05
CA ARG A 66 -19.04 -7.13 -8.50
C ARG A 66 -19.33 -8.20 -7.44
N GLY A 67 -20.54 -8.23 -6.87
CA GLY A 67 -20.90 -9.19 -5.82
C GLY A 67 -21.01 -10.64 -6.31
N ILE A 68 -21.37 -10.84 -7.58
CA ILE A 68 -21.58 -12.18 -8.16
C ILE A 68 -20.24 -12.83 -8.55
N TYR A 69 -19.34 -12.07 -9.18
CA TYR A 69 -18.01 -12.57 -9.61
C TYR A 69 -17.06 -12.88 -8.43
N THR A 70 -17.14 -12.12 -7.34
CA THR A 70 -16.31 -12.35 -6.14
C THR A 70 -16.78 -13.57 -5.34
N CYS A 71 -18.09 -13.83 -5.28
CA CYS A 71 -18.66 -15.02 -4.64
C CYS A 71 -18.28 -16.31 -5.39
N GLN A 72 -18.28 -16.28 -6.73
CA GLN A 72 -17.97 -17.45 -7.57
C GLN A 72 -16.48 -17.82 -7.67
N THR A 73 -15.56 -16.92 -7.30
CA THR A 73 -14.11 -17.17 -7.35
C THR A 73 -13.52 -17.55 -5.99
N THR A 74 -14.27 -17.33 -4.90
CA THR A 74 -13.80 -17.51 -3.52
C THR A 74 -14.53 -18.62 -2.75
N TRP A 75 -15.46 -19.33 -3.38
CA TRP A 75 -16.29 -20.38 -2.77
C TRP A 75 -15.48 -21.45 -2.00
N TRP A 76 -14.30 -21.80 -2.51
CA TRP A 76 -13.43 -22.84 -1.94
C TRP A 76 -12.48 -22.34 -0.84
N PHE A 77 -12.43 -21.02 -0.57
CA PHE A 77 -11.46 -20.46 0.37
C PHE A 77 -11.64 -21.03 1.78
N ALA A 78 -12.90 -21.09 2.24
CA ALA A 78 -13.23 -21.65 3.55
C ALA A 78 -12.92 -23.15 3.64
N ASP A 79 -13.21 -23.89 2.58
CA ASP A 79 -12.94 -25.32 2.51
C ASP A 79 -11.44 -25.63 2.60
N LEU A 80 -10.57 -24.73 2.12
CA LEU A 80 -9.12 -24.86 2.24
C LEU A 80 -8.52 -24.13 3.46
N GLY A 81 -9.35 -23.58 4.35
CA GLY A 81 -8.89 -22.87 5.54
C GLY A 81 -8.13 -23.75 6.55
N PHE A 82 -8.39 -25.06 6.56
CA PHE A 82 -7.78 -26.03 7.48
C PHE A 82 -6.32 -26.40 7.14
N LEU A 83 -5.79 -25.93 6.01
CA LEU A 83 -4.49 -26.37 5.52
C LEU A 83 -3.35 -26.01 6.49
N LYS A 84 -2.52 -27.00 6.83
CA LYS A 84 -1.26 -26.76 7.55
C LYS A 84 -0.29 -26.04 6.62
N LEU A 85 0.64 -25.26 7.19
CA LEU A 85 1.52 -24.36 6.43
C LEU A 85 2.30 -25.05 5.29
N ASN A 86 2.72 -26.32 5.48
CA ASN A 86 3.43 -27.08 4.45
C ASN A 86 2.52 -27.42 3.25
N MET A 87 1.33 -27.95 3.51
CA MET A 87 0.34 -28.25 2.46
C MET A 87 -0.15 -26.99 1.77
N PHE A 88 -0.34 -25.91 2.52
CA PHE A 88 -0.63 -24.60 1.96
C PHE A 88 0.44 -24.15 0.96
N LYS A 89 1.73 -24.24 1.31
CA LYS A 89 2.83 -23.92 0.39
C LYS A 89 2.80 -24.76 -0.88
N MET A 90 2.51 -26.05 -0.77
CA MET A 90 2.45 -26.96 -1.92
C MET A 90 1.30 -26.58 -2.84
N ILE A 91 0.10 -26.34 -2.30
CA ILE A 91 -1.05 -25.90 -3.09
C ILE A 91 -0.76 -24.58 -3.81
N ILE A 92 -0.22 -23.57 -3.12
CA ILE A 92 0.12 -22.29 -3.76
C ILE A 92 1.15 -22.47 -4.88
N ASN A 93 2.19 -23.28 -4.68
CA ASN A 93 3.15 -23.59 -5.75
C ASN A 93 2.46 -24.25 -6.94
N THR A 94 1.58 -25.22 -6.70
CA THR A 94 0.81 -25.87 -7.77
C THR A 94 -0.08 -24.87 -8.49
N MET A 95 -0.79 -23.99 -7.77
CA MET A 95 -1.60 -22.92 -8.36
C MET A 95 -0.78 -22.02 -9.30
N ILE A 96 0.40 -21.58 -8.85
CA ILE A 96 1.30 -20.74 -9.65
C ILE A 96 1.82 -21.51 -10.88
N SER A 97 2.20 -22.78 -10.72
CA SER A 97 2.70 -23.62 -11.83
C SER A 97 1.64 -23.88 -12.91
N LYS A 98 0.37 -23.99 -12.51
CA LYS A 98 -0.79 -24.14 -13.40
C LYS A 98 -1.28 -22.80 -13.97
N LYS A 99 -0.64 -21.69 -13.61
CA LYS A 99 -0.97 -20.33 -14.08
C LYS A 99 -2.39 -19.89 -13.71
N LEU A 100 -2.84 -20.26 -12.50
CA LEU A 100 -4.07 -19.70 -11.95
C LEU A 100 -3.95 -18.18 -11.85
N ASP A 101 -5.09 -17.52 -12.00
CA ASP A 101 -5.19 -16.07 -11.93
C ASP A 101 -4.51 -15.51 -10.67
N HIS A 102 -3.57 -14.57 -10.87
CA HIS A 102 -2.76 -14.01 -9.79
C HIS A 102 -3.61 -13.23 -8.77
N HIS A 103 -4.76 -12.67 -9.18
CA HIS A 103 -5.68 -12.02 -8.26
C HIS A 103 -6.37 -13.05 -7.35
N VAL A 104 -6.78 -14.20 -7.87
CA VAL A 104 -7.32 -15.30 -7.05
C VAL A 104 -6.26 -15.84 -6.07
N VAL A 105 -5.04 -16.10 -6.54
CA VAL A 105 -3.95 -16.61 -5.69
C VAL A 105 -3.59 -15.61 -4.59
N SER A 106 -3.44 -14.32 -4.91
CA SER A 106 -3.16 -13.28 -3.91
C SER A 106 -4.30 -13.11 -2.91
N SER A 107 -5.55 -13.17 -3.36
CA SER A 107 -6.73 -13.13 -2.49
C SER A 107 -6.76 -14.32 -1.53
N PHE A 108 -6.44 -15.52 -2.00
CA PHE A 108 -6.36 -16.71 -1.14
C PHE A 108 -5.20 -16.62 -0.13
N LEU A 109 -4.05 -16.05 -0.51
CA LEU A 109 -2.94 -15.78 0.40
C LEU A 109 -3.35 -14.85 1.56
N PHE A 110 -4.07 -13.76 1.27
CA PHE A 110 -4.61 -12.87 2.31
C PHE A 110 -5.68 -13.55 3.16
N TYR A 111 -6.55 -14.35 2.55
CA TYR A 111 -7.56 -15.13 3.25
C TYR A 111 -6.91 -16.10 4.25
N TYR A 112 -5.91 -16.88 3.80
CA TYR A 112 -5.21 -17.85 4.64
C TYR A 112 -4.55 -17.17 5.84
N LYS A 113 -3.89 -16.02 5.64
CA LYS A 113 -3.33 -15.18 6.71
C LYS A 113 -4.42 -14.78 7.70
N ARG A 114 -5.56 -14.27 7.22
CA ARG A 114 -6.67 -13.81 8.07
C ARG A 114 -7.25 -14.93 8.93
N MET A 115 -7.38 -16.14 8.39
CA MET A 115 -7.95 -17.28 9.12
C MET A 115 -6.96 -17.88 10.13
N ASN A 116 -5.68 -17.97 9.77
CA ASN A 116 -4.70 -18.72 10.56
C ASN A 116 -3.91 -17.86 11.56
N CYS A 117 -4.04 -16.53 11.53
CA CYS A 117 -3.32 -15.64 12.43
C CYS A 117 -4.02 -15.36 13.77
N PRO A 118 -5.33 -15.03 13.89
CA PRO A 118 -5.92 -14.44 15.10
C PRO A 118 -5.51 -15.13 16.42
N ASN A 119 -5.63 -16.46 16.47
CA ASN A 119 -5.36 -17.27 17.66
C ASN A 119 -3.98 -17.94 17.67
N ALA A 120 -3.08 -17.57 16.74
CA ALA A 120 -1.75 -18.16 16.64
C ALA A 120 -0.71 -17.43 17.49
N SER A 121 0.32 -18.17 17.92
CA SER A 121 1.50 -17.59 18.58
C SER A 121 2.22 -16.60 17.65
N SER A 122 2.95 -15.64 18.22
CA SER A 122 3.75 -14.66 17.45
C SER A 122 4.71 -15.34 16.45
N VAL A 123 5.36 -16.44 16.87
CA VAL A 123 6.25 -17.22 16.00
C VAL A 123 5.49 -17.85 14.82
N LYS A 124 4.29 -18.40 15.06
CA LYS A 124 3.47 -19.00 14.00
C LYS A 124 2.92 -17.92 13.04
N LYS A 125 2.44 -16.78 13.57
CA LYS A 125 2.03 -15.60 12.79
C LYS A 125 3.15 -15.13 11.87
N CYS A 126 4.36 -14.98 12.41
CA CYS A 126 5.56 -14.59 11.67
C CYS A 126 5.84 -15.55 10.50
N ARG A 127 5.88 -16.86 10.74
CA ARG A 127 6.12 -17.87 9.69
C ARG A 127 5.05 -17.86 8.59
N ILE A 128 3.78 -17.67 8.96
CA ILE A 128 2.68 -17.57 7.98
C ILE A 128 2.88 -16.31 7.12
N ILE A 129 3.11 -15.16 7.73
CA ILE A 129 3.25 -13.89 7.03
C ILE A 129 4.49 -13.88 6.12
N GLU A 130 5.64 -14.41 6.57
CA GLU A 130 6.82 -14.54 5.73
C GLU A 130 6.57 -15.43 4.51
N THR A 131 5.82 -16.52 4.70
CA THR A 131 5.39 -17.40 3.60
C THR A 131 4.47 -16.67 2.62
N VAL A 132 3.51 -15.91 3.14
CA VAL A 132 2.59 -15.10 2.32
C VAL A 132 3.36 -14.05 1.51
N ILE A 133 4.26 -13.30 2.13
CA ILE A 133 5.11 -12.31 1.44
C ILE A 133 5.95 -12.99 0.35
N LYS A 134 6.53 -14.17 0.63
CA LYS A 134 7.33 -14.92 -0.34
C LYS A 134 6.52 -15.21 -1.61
N PHE A 135 5.28 -15.67 -1.46
CA PHE A 135 4.43 -15.99 -2.61
C PHE A 135 3.87 -14.75 -3.30
N LEU A 136 3.45 -13.73 -2.56
CA LEU A 136 3.04 -12.46 -3.14
C LEU A 136 4.16 -11.85 -4.01
N TYR A 137 5.41 -11.97 -3.58
CA TYR A 137 6.58 -11.50 -4.32
C TYR A 137 6.81 -12.24 -5.66
N SER A 138 6.27 -13.46 -5.82
CA SER A 138 6.34 -14.21 -7.08
C SER A 138 5.17 -13.95 -8.04
N LEU A 139 4.17 -13.18 -7.61
CA LEU A 139 3.01 -12.81 -8.43
C LEU A 139 3.25 -11.46 -9.12
N ASP A 140 2.42 -11.18 -10.12
CA ASP A 140 2.35 -9.83 -10.71
C ASP A 140 1.71 -8.86 -9.69
N SER A 141 2.46 -7.81 -9.33
CA SER A 141 2.08 -6.77 -8.38
C SER A 141 0.76 -6.08 -8.74
N ASN A 142 0.41 -5.98 -10.02
CA ASN A 142 -0.83 -5.34 -10.48
C ASN A 142 -2.09 -5.99 -9.88
N PHE A 143 -2.02 -7.29 -9.56
CA PHE A 143 -3.15 -8.04 -9.00
C PHE A 143 -3.17 -8.08 -7.48
N ILE A 144 -2.13 -7.57 -6.82
CA ILE A 144 -2.01 -7.61 -5.36
C ILE A 144 -2.69 -6.39 -4.74
N SER A 145 -3.49 -6.62 -3.69
CA SER A 145 -4.12 -5.54 -2.93
C SER A 145 -3.09 -4.74 -2.13
N ILE A 146 -2.91 -3.45 -2.45
CA ILE A 146 -2.02 -2.55 -1.71
C ILE A 146 -2.40 -2.41 -0.24
N ARG A 147 -3.70 -2.27 0.05
CA ARG A 147 -4.22 -2.23 1.42
C ARG A 147 -3.91 -3.52 2.18
N GLY A 148 -4.01 -4.67 1.50
CA GLY A 148 -3.58 -5.96 2.05
C GLY A 148 -2.10 -5.98 2.44
N LEU A 149 -1.22 -5.39 1.62
CA LEU A 149 0.21 -5.26 1.92
C LEU A 149 0.46 -4.33 3.11
N PHE A 150 -0.21 -3.17 3.19
CA PHE A 150 -0.10 -2.29 4.36
C PHE A 150 -0.59 -2.95 5.65
N HIS A 151 -1.64 -3.76 5.61
CA HIS A 151 -2.05 -4.57 6.77
C HIS A 151 -1.01 -5.63 7.17
N ILE A 152 -0.23 -6.16 6.21
CA ILE A 152 0.91 -7.03 6.52
C ILE A 152 2.05 -6.22 7.14
N LEU A 153 2.32 -5.02 6.62
CA LEU A 153 3.37 -4.13 7.12
C LEU A 153 3.10 -3.72 8.57
N GLN A 154 1.86 -3.34 8.89
CA GLN A 154 1.47 -3.02 10.26
C GLN A 154 1.66 -4.23 11.20
N ALA A 155 1.28 -5.44 10.74
CA ALA A 155 1.52 -6.65 11.53
C ALA A 155 3.03 -6.90 11.76
N SER A 156 3.88 -6.57 10.78
CA SER A 156 5.32 -6.77 10.87
C SER A 156 6.00 -5.97 11.98
N PHE A 157 5.44 -4.85 12.44
CA PHE A 157 6.04 -4.07 13.54
C PHE A 157 5.95 -4.76 14.90
N THR A 158 4.93 -5.61 15.09
CA THR A 158 4.75 -6.39 16.32
C THR A 158 5.45 -7.74 16.27
N LEU A 159 5.87 -8.17 15.08
CA LEU A 159 6.45 -9.48 14.82
C LEU A 159 7.94 -9.33 14.54
N LYS A 160 8.75 -10.26 15.05
CA LYS A 160 10.19 -10.29 14.76
C LYS A 160 10.46 -10.91 13.37
N MET A 161 10.01 -10.21 12.33
CA MET A 161 10.15 -10.63 10.94
C MET A 161 11.58 -10.46 10.43
N SER A 162 11.99 -11.33 9.50
CA SER A 162 13.30 -11.21 8.87
C SER A 162 13.40 -9.94 8.02
N LYS A 163 14.60 -9.33 7.99
CA LYS A 163 14.88 -8.14 7.15
C LYS A 163 14.61 -8.41 5.67
N CYS A 164 14.86 -9.64 5.20
CA CYS A 164 14.57 -10.05 3.82
C CYS A 164 13.07 -10.00 3.51
N SER A 165 12.22 -10.51 4.39
CA SER A 165 10.77 -10.44 4.20
C SER A 165 10.23 -9.01 4.27
N ILE A 166 10.75 -8.18 5.19
CA ILE A 166 10.39 -6.77 5.27
C ILE A 166 10.81 -6.04 3.98
N GLY A 167 12.03 -6.25 3.49
CA GLY A 167 12.49 -5.64 2.24
C GLY A 167 11.64 -6.03 1.03
N LYS A 168 11.24 -7.30 0.91
CA LYS A 168 10.30 -7.75 -0.14
C LYS A 168 8.94 -7.10 -0.03
N LEU A 169 8.45 -6.90 1.19
CA LEU A 169 7.17 -6.25 1.44
C LEU A 169 7.22 -4.76 1.11
N GLU A 170 8.26 -4.05 1.55
CA GLU A 170 8.49 -2.64 1.19
C GLU A 170 8.63 -2.49 -0.33
N TYR A 171 9.32 -3.41 -1.00
CA TYR A 171 9.39 -3.44 -2.47
C TYR A 171 8.00 -3.54 -3.11
N LEU A 172 7.20 -4.53 -2.68
CA LEU A 172 5.84 -4.76 -3.20
C LEU A 172 4.90 -3.58 -2.92
N ILE A 173 5.09 -2.82 -1.85
CA ILE A 173 4.28 -1.63 -1.57
C ILE A 173 4.77 -0.46 -2.43
N GLY A 174 6.09 -0.22 -2.43
CA GLY A 174 6.73 0.84 -3.17
C GLY A 174 6.44 0.78 -4.67
N SER A 175 6.41 -0.42 -5.27
CA SER A 175 6.19 -0.61 -6.71
C SER A 175 4.77 -0.26 -7.21
N GLN A 176 3.83 0.07 -6.32
CA GLN A 176 2.42 0.28 -6.65
C GLN A 176 1.79 1.42 -5.82
N LEU A 177 2.61 2.36 -5.35
CA LEU A 177 2.13 3.52 -4.57
C LEU A 177 1.08 4.36 -5.31
N ASP A 178 1.05 4.33 -6.65
CA ASP A 178 0.05 4.99 -7.49
C ASP A 178 -1.38 4.48 -7.27
N ARG A 179 -1.53 3.35 -6.55
CA ARG A 179 -2.81 2.73 -6.18
C ARG A 179 -3.16 2.93 -4.69
N ALA A 180 -2.28 3.54 -3.90
CA ALA A 180 -2.51 3.79 -2.47
C ALA A 180 -3.47 4.97 -2.25
N LYS A 181 -4.10 5.00 -1.08
CA LYS A 181 -4.83 6.15 -0.56
C LYS A 181 -4.07 6.79 0.59
N LEU A 182 -4.44 8.01 0.96
CA LEU A 182 -3.83 8.73 2.08
C LEU A 182 -3.84 7.88 3.36
N ASP A 183 -4.99 7.28 3.69
CA ASP A 183 -5.14 6.41 4.88
C ASP A 183 -4.14 5.24 4.92
N ASP A 184 -3.72 4.72 3.76
CA ASP A 184 -2.74 3.63 3.69
C ASP A 184 -1.34 4.11 4.13
N LEU A 185 -1.01 5.38 3.89
CA LEU A 185 0.27 6.00 4.25
C LEU A 185 0.35 6.43 5.72
N LEU A 186 -0.77 6.50 6.44
CA LEU A 186 -0.87 6.88 7.85
C LEU A 186 -0.40 5.76 8.79
N VAL A 187 0.84 5.31 8.57
CA VAL A 187 1.48 4.22 9.30
C VAL A 187 2.08 4.78 10.60
N PRO A 188 1.68 4.28 11.78
CA PRO A 188 2.21 4.76 13.05
C PRO A 188 3.74 4.61 13.16
N SER A 189 4.38 5.54 13.84
CA SER A 189 5.81 5.48 14.11
C SER A 189 6.20 4.27 14.97
N PRO A 190 7.44 3.75 14.82
CA PRO A 190 7.95 2.71 15.69
C PRO A 190 7.95 3.13 17.16
N ALA A 191 7.85 2.15 18.06
CA ALA A 191 7.90 2.40 19.50
C ALA A 191 9.17 3.19 19.89
N GLY A 192 8.98 4.30 20.61
CA GLY A 192 10.07 5.18 21.05
C GLY A 192 10.31 6.40 20.17
N GLU A 193 9.80 6.43 18.93
CA GLU A 193 9.71 7.67 18.18
C GLU A 193 8.55 8.50 18.73
N LYS A 194 8.77 9.81 18.88
CA LYS A 194 7.72 10.69 19.39
C LYS A 194 6.75 11.08 18.29
N ILE A 195 7.19 11.33 17.06
CA ILE A 195 6.32 11.71 15.93
C ILE A 195 5.20 10.67 15.68
N ALA A 196 4.00 11.10 15.26
CA ALA A 196 2.85 10.22 15.08
C ALA A 196 3.04 9.17 13.97
N TYR A 197 3.56 9.58 12.81
CA TYR A 197 3.65 8.76 11.60
C TYR A 197 5.09 8.45 11.16
N ASN A 198 5.28 7.26 10.59
CA ASN A 198 6.57 6.74 10.16
C ASN A 198 7.00 7.33 8.80
N ILE A 199 7.48 8.57 8.82
CA ILE A 199 7.97 9.27 7.62
C ILE A 199 9.14 8.53 6.95
N ASN A 200 10.03 7.92 7.73
CA ASN A 200 11.19 7.21 7.19
C ASN A 200 10.77 6.01 6.33
N LEU A 201 9.69 5.33 6.70
CA LEU A 201 9.10 4.28 5.88
C LEU A 201 8.59 4.86 4.56
N ILE A 202 7.79 5.95 4.61
CA ILE A 202 7.24 6.55 3.39
C ILE A 202 8.35 6.99 2.43
N LEU A 203 9.42 7.60 2.94
CA LEU A 203 10.60 7.95 2.13
C LEU A 203 11.25 6.73 1.45
N ARG A 204 11.36 5.59 2.14
CA ARG A 204 11.87 4.33 1.52
C ARG A 204 10.94 3.77 0.45
N LEU A 205 9.62 3.86 0.67
CA LEU A 205 8.63 3.42 -0.31
C LEU A 205 8.66 4.30 -1.56
N LEU A 206 8.85 5.61 -1.40
CA LEU A 206 9.01 6.55 -2.52
C LEU A 206 10.31 6.31 -3.29
N ASP A 207 11.42 6.09 -2.59
CA ASP A 207 12.68 5.73 -3.23
C ASP A 207 12.53 4.44 -4.04
N THR A 208 11.83 3.45 -3.49
CA THR A 208 11.48 2.21 -4.20
C THR A 208 10.60 2.48 -5.43
N PHE A 209 9.55 3.29 -5.29
CA PHE A 209 8.66 3.64 -6.41
C PHE A 209 9.43 4.26 -7.57
N LEU A 210 10.24 5.28 -7.29
CA LEU A 210 11.05 5.98 -8.29
C LEU A 210 12.18 5.12 -8.86
N SER A 211 12.71 4.18 -8.07
CA SER A 211 13.74 3.23 -8.51
C SER A 211 13.20 2.07 -9.34
N THR A 212 11.93 1.70 -9.16
CA THR A 212 11.35 0.46 -9.75
C THR A 212 11.32 0.49 -11.27
N SER A 213 11.36 1.65 -11.94
CA SER A 213 11.84 1.75 -13.32
C SER A 213 11.85 3.18 -13.85
N ARG A 214 13.04 3.70 -14.19
CA ARG A 214 13.18 4.90 -15.03
C ARG A 214 12.63 4.72 -16.46
N GLU A 215 12.16 3.51 -16.81
CA GLU A 215 11.70 3.15 -18.16
C GLU A 215 10.25 2.63 -18.25
N LYS A 216 9.59 2.22 -17.14
CA LYS A 216 8.22 1.66 -17.17
C LYS A 216 7.17 2.48 -16.42
N LEU A 217 7.56 3.47 -15.61
CA LEU A 217 6.59 4.31 -14.92
C LEU A 217 5.92 5.24 -15.93
N LEU A 218 4.61 5.12 -16.04
CA LEU A 218 3.83 6.03 -16.85
C LEU A 218 3.69 7.36 -16.09
N MET A 219 3.86 8.48 -16.79
CA MET A 219 3.83 9.82 -16.15
C MET A 219 2.57 10.03 -15.29
N TYR A 220 1.43 9.47 -15.69
CA TYR A 220 0.20 9.55 -14.90
C TYR A 220 0.32 8.86 -13.53
N GLN A 221 1.10 7.79 -13.39
CA GLN A 221 1.32 7.10 -12.11
C GLN A 221 2.17 7.98 -11.19
N VAL A 222 3.22 8.60 -11.73
CA VAL A 222 4.06 9.52 -10.97
C VAL A 222 3.24 10.71 -10.49
N LYS A 223 2.38 11.30 -11.34
CA LYS A 223 1.46 12.38 -10.96
C LYS A 223 0.53 11.99 -9.81
N LYS A 224 -0.10 10.81 -9.87
CA LYS A 224 -0.92 10.28 -8.76
C LYS A 224 -0.15 10.17 -7.46
N VAL A 225 1.10 9.70 -7.51
CA VAL A 225 1.94 9.61 -6.30
C VAL A 225 2.35 11.00 -5.81
N VAL A 226 2.62 11.97 -6.69
CA VAL A 226 2.87 13.37 -6.29
C VAL A 226 1.68 13.91 -5.51
N GLU A 227 0.46 13.80 -6.05
CA GLU A 227 -0.77 14.25 -5.40
C GLU A 227 -0.95 13.59 -4.02
N LEU A 228 -0.76 12.28 -3.96
CA LEU A 228 -0.85 11.52 -2.71
C LEU A 228 0.18 11.98 -1.66
N ILE A 229 1.41 12.25 -2.07
CA ILE A 229 2.48 12.70 -1.17
C ILE A 229 2.27 14.14 -0.74
N ASP A 230 1.83 15.02 -1.63
CA ASP A 230 1.53 16.40 -1.27
C ASP A 230 0.41 16.44 -0.20
N LEU A 231 -0.62 15.60 -0.31
CA LEU A 231 -1.64 15.42 0.74
C LEU A 231 -1.06 14.84 2.04
N TYR A 232 -0.17 13.85 1.94
CA TYR A 232 0.48 13.27 3.11
C TYR A 232 1.37 14.28 3.85
N ILE A 233 2.07 15.16 3.13
CA ILE A 233 2.90 16.21 3.75
C ILE A 233 2.01 17.18 4.53
N ILE A 234 0.85 17.58 3.98
CA ILE A 234 -0.13 18.41 4.70
C ILE A 234 -0.55 17.72 6.01
N GLU A 235 -0.86 16.43 5.96
CA GLU A 235 -1.31 15.68 7.15
C GLU A 235 -0.25 15.59 8.25
N VAL A 236 1.03 15.45 7.89
CA VAL A 236 2.12 15.35 8.89
C VAL A 236 2.71 16.70 9.32
N ALA A 237 2.52 17.76 8.54
CA ALA A 237 3.03 19.10 8.80
C ALA A 237 2.70 19.65 10.20
N PRO A 238 1.47 19.49 10.73
CA PRO A 238 1.13 20.03 12.04
C PRO A 238 1.63 19.20 13.24
N ASP A 239 2.42 18.13 13.05
CA ASP A 239 3.03 17.42 14.19
C ASP A 239 4.21 18.25 14.75
N PRO A 240 4.15 18.75 16.00
CA PRO A 240 5.19 19.60 16.60
C PRO A 240 6.53 18.87 16.82
N ARG A 241 6.58 17.57 16.55
CA ARG A 241 7.77 16.72 16.70
C ARG A 241 8.39 16.37 15.35
N LEU A 242 7.82 16.87 14.25
CA LEU A 242 8.36 16.71 12.92
C LEU A 242 9.61 17.59 12.75
N LYS A 243 10.77 16.95 12.60
CA LYS A 243 12.03 17.66 12.39
C LYS A 243 12.09 18.35 11.02
N PRO A 244 12.74 19.53 10.90
CA PRO A 244 12.86 20.27 9.64
C PRO A 244 13.47 19.43 8.51
N SER A 245 14.49 18.63 8.84
CA SER A 245 15.15 17.75 7.88
C SER A 245 14.24 16.65 7.31
N LYS A 246 13.29 16.13 8.11
CA LYS A 246 12.33 15.11 7.66
C LYS A 246 11.24 15.75 6.80
N PHE A 247 10.74 16.93 7.19
CA PHE A 247 9.80 17.70 6.38
C PHE A 247 10.40 18.02 5.00
N LEU A 248 11.61 18.56 4.97
CA LEU A 248 12.32 18.89 3.74
C LEU A 248 12.54 17.66 2.85
N ALA A 249 12.95 16.53 3.44
CA ALA A 249 13.14 15.29 2.71
C ALA A 249 11.85 14.81 2.02
N LEU A 250 10.68 14.93 2.67
CA LEU A 250 9.41 14.60 2.04
C LEU A 250 9.05 15.58 0.91
N ALA A 251 9.14 16.88 1.17
CA ALA A 251 8.77 17.92 0.22
C ALA A 251 9.62 17.86 -1.07
N MET A 252 10.86 17.39 -0.95
CA MET A 252 11.79 17.22 -2.06
C MET A 252 11.82 15.80 -2.66
N ALA A 253 11.06 14.85 -2.11
CA ALA A 253 11.15 13.44 -2.53
C ALA A 253 10.65 13.20 -3.97
N MET A 254 9.71 14.02 -4.44
CA MET A 254 9.08 13.86 -5.75
C MET A 254 9.61 14.87 -6.77
N PRO A 255 9.74 14.47 -8.05
CA PRO A 255 10.31 15.32 -9.09
C PRO A 255 9.36 16.46 -9.49
N ASP A 256 9.91 17.68 -9.64
CA ASP A 256 9.15 18.87 -10.02
C ASP A 256 8.39 18.70 -11.35
N ILE A 257 8.95 17.98 -12.33
CA ILE A 257 8.31 17.78 -13.65
C ILE A 257 6.94 17.10 -13.57
N ALA A 258 6.71 16.28 -12.55
CA ALA A 258 5.44 15.60 -12.33
C ALA A 258 4.45 16.44 -11.52
N ARG A 259 4.91 17.53 -10.91
CA ARG A 259 4.08 18.42 -10.09
C ARG A 259 3.51 19.54 -10.95
N GLU A 260 2.17 19.61 -11.03
CA GLU A 260 1.44 20.62 -11.78
C GLU A 260 1.20 21.90 -10.98
N SER A 261 0.99 21.77 -9.67
CA SER A 261 0.81 22.90 -8.75
C SER A 261 1.61 22.69 -7.46
N TYR A 262 2.11 23.79 -6.89
CA TYR A 262 2.78 23.81 -5.58
C TYR A 262 1.86 24.29 -4.44
N ASP A 263 0.57 24.53 -4.69
CA ASP A 263 -0.35 25.08 -3.70
C ASP A 263 -0.48 24.16 -2.47
N ASN A 264 -0.57 22.84 -2.67
CA ASN A 264 -0.59 21.87 -1.56
C ASN A 264 0.71 21.85 -0.76
N ILE A 265 1.86 22.04 -1.42
CA ILE A 265 3.15 22.18 -0.73
C ILE A 265 3.19 23.47 0.07
N TYR A 266 2.65 24.57 -0.45
CA TYR A 266 2.51 25.81 0.30
C TYR A 266 1.65 25.62 1.56
N ILE A 267 0.48 25.00 1.43
CA ILE A 267 -0.41 24.70 2.57
C ILE A 267 0.34 23.92 3.65
N ALA A 268 1.07 22.88 3.25
CA ALA A 268 1.91 22.12 4.17
C ALA A 268 3.00 22.96 4.83
N ILE A 269 3.71 23.82 4.08
CA ILE A 269 4.75 24.71 4.61
C ILE A 269 4.14 25.69 5.60
N ASP A 270 3.03 26.33 5.27
CA ASP A 270 2.36 27.30 6.14
C ASP A 270 1.94 26.65 7.47
N MET A 271 1.31 25.46 7.42
CA MET A 271 0.98 24.69 8.63
C MET A 271 2.24 24.35 9.44
N TYR A 272 3.31 23.90 8.77
CA TYR A 272 4.56 23.53 9.42
C TYR A 272 5.21 24.73 10.13
N LEU A 273 5.32 25.87 9.45
CA LEU A 273 5.90 27.10 10.01
C LEU A 273 5.08 27.61 11.21
N LYS A 274 3.75 27.57 11.14
CA LYS A 274 2.86 27.97 12.24
C LYS A 274 3.09 27.13 13.49
N VAL A 275 3.27 25.82 13.36
CA VAL A 275 3.49 24.91 14.49
C VAL A 275 4.93 25.00 15.04
N HIS A 276 5.91 25.33 14.20
CA HIS A 276 7.34 25.27 14.56
C HIS A 276 8.00 26.65 14.72
N ILE A 277 7.22 27.72 14.83
CA ILE A 277 7.69 29.12 14.85
C ILE A 277 8.77 29.41 15.89
N ASN A 278 8.69 28.77 17.06
CA ASN A 278 9.61 28.99 18.18
C ASN A 278 10.86 28.09 18.16
N VAL A 279 10.94 27.14 17.21
CA VAL A 279 12.00 26.14 17.14
C VAL A 279 12.88 26.32 15.90
N LEU A 280 12.30 26.81 14.80
CA LEU A 280 13.01 27.00 13.53
C LEU A 280 13.94 28.21 13.56
N CYS A 281 15.18 28.01 13.12
CA CYS A 281 16.06 29.13 12.79
C CYS A 281 15.73 29.71 11.40
N GLU A 282 16.18 30.94 11.12
CA GLU A 282 15.91 31.60 9.83
C GLU A 282 16.47 30.83 8.64
N GLU A 283 17.64 30.19 8.78
CA GLU A 283 18.21 29.36 7.72
C GLU A 283 17.35 28.12 7.40
N GLU A 284 16.71 27.53 8.41
CA GLU A 284 15.79 26.41 8.22
C GLU A 284 14.50 26.86 7.54
N LYS A 285 13.93 28.00 7.95
CA LYS A 285 12.76 28.60 7.28
C LYS A 285 13.04 28.86 5.80
N ILE A 286 14.20 29.46 5.49
CA ILE A 286 14.64 29.70 4.12
C ILE A 286 14.69 28.39 3.33
N LYS A 287 15.37 27.36 3.86
CA LYS A 287 15.48 26.06 3.18
C LYS A 287 14.12 25.42 2.90
N ILE A 288 13.19 25.49 3.84
CA ILE A 288 11.84 24.95 3.70
C ILE A 288 11.06 25.72 2.62
N CYS A 289 11.06 27.06 2.66
CA CYS A 289 10.35 27.89 1.69
C CYS A 289 10.98 27.83 0.28
N CYS A 290 12.27 27.50 0.16
CA CYS A 290 12.95 27.32 -1.13
C CYS A 290 12.50 26.07 -1.90
N VAL A 291 11.73 25.17 -1.30
CA VAL A 291 11.16 24.02 -2.02
C VAL A 291 10.10 24.44 -3.03
N LEU A 292 9.44 25.59 -2.81
CA LEU A 292 8.37 26.08 -3.68
C LEU A 292 8.87 26.46 -5.06
N ASN A 293 8.22 25.93 -6.10
CA ASN A 293 8.31 26.48 -7.44
C ASN A 293 7.24 27.56 -7.62
N TYR A 294 7.64 28.82 -7.46
CA TYR A 294 6.75 29.97 -7.56
C TYR A 294 6.11 30.16 -8.95
N GLU A 295 6.58 29.46 -9.98
CA GLU A 295 5.97 29.46 -11.32
C GLU A 295 4.71 28.61 -11.41
N LYS A 296 4.58 27.64 -10.50
CA LYS A 296 3.49 26.66 -10.46
C LYS A 296 2.56 26.91 -9.27
N LEU A 297 2.54 28.13 -8.75
CA LEU A 297 1.60 28.56 -7.72
C LEU A 297 0.44 29.32 -8.35
N SER A 298 -0.76 29.12 -7.81
CA SER A 298 -1.92 29.94 -8.16
C SER A 298 -1.74 31.39 -7.69
N GLU A 299 -2.43 32.33 -8.35
CA GLU A 299 -2.41 33.74 -7.94
C GLU A 299 -2.98 33.95 -6.53
N GLU A 300 -3.94 33.13 -6.13
CA GLU A 300 -4.52 33.11 -4.78
C GLU A 300 -3.43 32.76 -3.75
N THR A 301 -2.72 31.65 -3.97
CA THR A 301 -1.62 31.22 -3.11
C THR A 301 -0.48 32.24 -3.06
N LEU A 302 -0.14 32.89 -4.18
CA LEU A 302 0.85 33.97 -4.19
C LEU A 302 0.42 35.16 -3.32
N LYS A 303 -0.86 35.53 -3.31
CA LYS A 303 -1.38 36.60 -2.43
C LYS A 303 -1.31 36.20 -0.96
N GLU A 304 -1.64 34.95 -0.64
CA GLU A 304 -1.53 34.41 0.72
C GLU A 304 -0.07 34.42 1.20
N ILE A 305 0.89 34.00 0.37
CA ILE A 305 2.32 34.08 0.69
C ILE A 305 2.72 35.54 0.97
N ALA A 306 2.31 36.49 0.12
CA ALA A 306 2.68 37.90 0.26
C ALA A 306 2.23 38.53 1.60
N GLN A 307 1.21 37.95 2.24
CA GLN A 307 0.67 38.37 3.53
C GLN A 307 1.18 37.52 4.71
N ASN A 308 1.97 36.48 4.46
CA ASN A 308 2.40 35.53 5.48
C ASN A 308 3.65 36.03 6.22
N GLU A 309 3.47 36.50 7.46
CA GLU A 309 4.54 37.03 8.31
C GLU A 309 5.58 35.98 8.72
N ASN A 310 5.24 34.68 8.65
CA ASN A 310 6.17 33.61 8.99
C ASN A 310 7.11 33.24 7.84
N PHE A 311 6.86 33.77 6.63
CA PHE A 311 7.69 33.51 5.47
C PHE A 311 8.96 34.39 5.46
N PRO A 312 10.12 33.84 5.04
CA PRO A 312 11.34 34.62 4.92
C PRO A 312 11.20 35.80 3.94
N ALA A 313 11.79 36.94 4.30
CA ALA A 313 11.72 38.16 3.49
C ALA A 313 12.19 37.96 2.04
N CYS A 314 13.20 37.12 1.80
CA CYS A 314 13.68 36.81 0.45
C CYS A 314 12.62 36.11 -0.42
N ALA A 315 11.78 35.25 0.17
CA ALA A 315 10.67 34.60 -0.53
C ALA A 315 9.56 35.59 -0.86
N LEU A 316 9.25 36.50 0.07
CA LEU A 316 8.24 37.56 -0.12
C LEU A 316 8.59 38.49 -1.29
N VAL A 317 9.87 38.86 -1.46
CA VAL A 317 10.33 39.66 -2.60
C VAL A 317 10.08 38.94 -3.93
N THR A 318 10.37 37.64 -4.01
CA THR A 318 10.11 36.84 -5.22
C THR A 318 8.62 36.80 -5.57
N VAL A 319 7.76 36.64 -4.56
CA VAL A 319 6.30 36.63 -4.73
C VAL A 319 5.77 37.99 -5.19
N GLN A 320 6.23 39.08 -4.57
CA GLN A 320 5.81 40.44 -4.95
C GLN A 320 6.17 40.78 -6.39
N ASN A 321 7.37 40.38 -6.84
CA ASN A 321 7.78 40.56 -8.23
C ASN A 321 6.84 39.81 -9.18
N ARG A 322 6.47 38.57 -8.86
CA ARG A 322 5.53 37.76 -9.67
C ARG A 322 4.14 38.37 -9.78
N LEU A 323 3.56 38.80 -8.65
CA LEU A 323 2.24 39.46 -8.62
C LEU A 323 2.22 40.77 -9.41
N ARG A 324 3.33 41.51 -9.45
CA ARG A 324 3.44 42.72 -10.30
C ARG A 324 3.42 42.39 -11.78
N TYR A 325 4.12 41.34 -12.21
CA TYR A 325 4.17 40.92 -13.62
C TYR A 325 2.81 40.41 -14.13
N SER A 326 2.00 39.72 -13.32
CA SER A 326 0.67 39.24 -13.72
C SER A 326 -0.31 40.41 -13.93
N VAL A 327 -0.31 41.40 -13.04
CA VAL A 327 -1.15 42.62 -13.16
C VAL A 327 -0.83 43.40 -14.44
N THR A 328 0.45 43.55 -14.79
CA THR A 328 0.85 44.21 -16.06
C THR A 328 0.47 43.43 -17.32
N ARG A 329 0.30 42.09 -17.24
CA ARG A 329 -0.22 41.31 -18.38
C ARG A 329 -1.71 41.55 -18.57
N THR A 330 -2.49 41.51 -17.50
CA THR A 330 -3.94 41.75 -17.59
C THR A 330 -4.27 43.16 -18.10
N SER A 331 -3.48 44.18 -17.75
CA SER A 331 -3.68 45.55 -18.24
C SER A 331 -3.32 45.75 -19.71
N ASN A 332 -2.46 44.91 -20.30
CA ASN A 332 -2.03 45.01 -21.70
C ASN A 332 -2.93 44.22 -22.67
N PHE A 333 -3.87 43.43 -22.13
CA PHE A 333 -4.86 42.67 -22.90
C PHE A 333 -6.31 43.13 -22.62
N SER A 334 -6.49 44.25 -21.90
CA SER A 334 -7.79 44.88 -21.63
C SER A 334 -8.08 46.02 -22.60
#